data_AF-A0A7S3BWA8-F1
#
_entry.id   AF-A0A7S3BWA8-F1
#
_cell.length_a   1.000
_cell.length_b   1.000
_cell.length_c   1.000
_cell.angle_alpha   90.00
_cell.angle_beta   90.00
_cell.angle_gamma   90.00
#
_symmetry.space_group_name_H-M   'P 1'
#
loop_
_entity.id
_entity.type
_entity.pdbx_description
1 polymer ?
#
loop_
_entity_poly.entity_id
_entity_poly.type
_entity_poly.pdbx_seq_one_letter_code
_entity_poly.pdbx_strand_id
1 'polypeptide(L)'
;FERNRESNTFPQLASHFFEETKAGTHCNSNWFEGSPGRLGEINNPPGFSGPAPALLGFDETIDGFCEQERKLWTDTGWYGYDHAGNCANSNHNILALWGDRLQYNICRNLEWQVCAAQGKLPGQGGFGMRFSFAPNNLDVFDGGTGKTLWACKGFRGPGAPPCEEGYATDDIYFLEVCLLNQICSNGAELFTLEVGQFFVCNFDPARFDELVEMLMEQPP
;
A
#
# COMPACT_ATOMS: atom_id res chain seq x y z
N PHE A 1 13.51 2.91 -9.87
CA PHE A 1 13.21 1.49 -10.15
C PHE A 1 14.47 0.64 -9.95
N GLU A 2 15.11 0.74 -8.78
CA GLU A 2 16.43 0.14 -8.49
C GLU A 2 16.31 -1.12 -7.60
N ARG A 3 15.84 -2.23 -8.17
CA ARG A 3 16.17 -3.57 -7.65
C ARG A 3 16.68 -4.41 -8.80
N ASN A 4 18.01 -4.65 -8.87
CA ASN A 4 18.67 -5.71 -9.66
C ASN A 4 18.13 -6.01 -11.09
N ARG A 5 17.59 -5.02 -11.81
CA ARG A 5 17.35 -5.10 -13.26
C ARG A 5 18.49 -4.57 -14.09
N GLU A 6 19.52 -3.99 -13.47
CA GLU A 6 20.68 -3.45 -14.20
C GLU A 6 21.55 -4.53 -14.85
N SER A 7 21.36 -5.82 -14.56
CA SER A 7 22.08 -6.89 -15.29
C SER A 7 21.33 -7.40 -16.53
N ASN A 8 20.07 -7.02 -16.75
CA ASN A 8 19.31 -7.39 -17.95
C ASN A 8 18.90 -6.14 -18.71
N THR A 9 19.71 -5.82 -19.73
CA THR A 9 19.61 -4.70 -20.67
C THR A 9 18.37 -4.69 -21.57
N PHE A 10 17.28 -5.36 -21.19
CA PHE A 10 16.06 -5.44 -21.97
C PHE A 10 14.87 -4.85 -21.21
N PRO A 11 14.10 -3.93 -21.82
CA PRO A 11 12.85 -3.45 -21.22
C PRO A 11 11.93 -4.65 -21.00
N GLN A 12 11.44 -4.81 -19.77
CA GLN A 12 10.42 -5.82 -19.47
C GLN A 12 9.14 -5.44 -20.24
N LEU A 13 8.54 -6.41 -20.93
CA LEU A 13 7.22 -6.24 -21.51
C LEU A 13 6.18 -6.01 -20.40
N ALA A 14 5.24 -5.10 -20.62
CA ALA A 14 4.17 -4.83 -19.67
C ALA A 14 3.37 -6.09 -19.31
N SER A 15 3.13 -6.98 -20.28
CA SER A 15 2.48 -8.28 -20.05
C SER A 15 3.21 -9.13 -19.01
N HIS A 16 4.54 -9.18 -19.08
CA HIS A 16 5.35 -9.95 -18.12
C HIS A 16 5.27 -9.34 -16.71
N PHE A 17 5.20 -8.01 -16.59
CA PHE A 17 4.97 -7.36 -15.29
C PHE A 17 3.62 -7.77 -14.69
N PHE A 18 2.54 -7.73 -15.47
CA PHE A 18 1.21 -8.09 -14.98
C PHE A 18 1.09 -9.58 -14.67
N GLU A 19 1.72 -10.47 -15.44
CA GLU A 19 1.81 -11.89 -15.14
C GLU A 19 2.54 -12.16 -13.83
N GLU A 20 3.72 -11.54 -13.62
CA GLU A 20 4.48 -11.66 -12.37
C GLU A 20 3.69 -11.15 -11.17
N THR A 21 2.99 -10.02 -11.35
CA THR A 21 2.13 -9.39 -10.35
C THR A 21 0.96 -10.29 -9.98
N LYS A 22 0.19 -10.78 -10.97
CA LYS A 22 -0.92 -11.72 -10.77
C LYS A 22 -0.47 -13.01 -10.08
N ALA A 23 0.70 -13.52 -10.42
CA ALA A 23 1.26 -14.72 -9.78
C ALA A 23 1.71 -14.47 -8.32
N GLY A 24 1.94 -13.21 -7.94
CA GLY A 24 2.49 -12.85 -6.64
C GLY A 24 3.98 -13.17 -6.53
N THR A 25 4.71 -13.08 -7.65
CA THR A 25 6.14 -13.43 -7.74
C THR A 25 6.98 -12.67 -6.71
N HIS A 26 6.62 -11.42 -6.46
CA HIS A 26 7.38 -10.51 -5.60
C HIS A 26 6.80 -10.36 -4.19
N CYS A 27 5.82 -11.19 -3.79
CA CYS A 27 5.13 -11.03 -2.50
C CYS A 27 6.04 -11.12 -1.28
N ASN A 28 7.10 -11.93 -1.32
CA ASN A 28 8.03 -12.08 -0.21
C ASN A 28 9.13 -10.99 -0.15
N SER A 29 8.88 -9.82 -0.73
CA SER A 29 9.82 -8.70 -0.70
C SER A 29 9.82 -7.97 0.64
N ASN A 30 10.87 -7.17 0.90
CA ASN A 30 10.75 -6.10 1.88
C ASN A 30 9.87 -4.95 1.32
N TRP A 31 8.72 -4.74 1.95
CA TRP A 31 7.75 -3.69 1.64
C TRP A 31 7.93 -2.41 2.45
N PHE A 32 8.87 -2.44 3.40
CA PHE A 32 9.36 -1.30 4.15
C PHE A 32 10.62 -0.69 3.53
N GLU A 33 11.06 -1.20 2.36
CA GLU A 33 12.24 -0.70 1.66
C GLU A 33 12.14 0.80 1.43
N GLY A 34 13.21 1.53 1.72
CA GLY A 34 13.24 2.99 1.67
C GLY A 34 13.09 3.66 3.03
N SER A 35 12.54 2.98 4.03
CA SER A 35 12.48 3.50 5.40
C SER A 35 13.88 3.77 5.98
N PRO A 36 14.04 4.71 6.93
CA PRO A 36 15.33 4.94 7.57
C PRO A 36 15.92 3.69 8.26
N GLY A 37 17.25 3.56 8.21
CA GLY A 37 17.98 2.49 8.88
C GLY A 37 17.79 1.10 8.27
N ARG A 38 18.00 0.05 9.07
CA ARG A 38 17.98 -1.35 8.60
C ARG A 38 16.62 -1.78 8.03
N LEU A 39 15.53 -1.20 8.51
CA LEU A 39 14.18 -1.54 8.06
C LEU A 39 13.99 -1.25 6.56
N GLY A 40 14.69 -0.24 6.02
CA GLY A 40 14.64 0.10 4.60
C GLY A 40 15.58 -0.69 3.70
N GLU A 41 16.36 -1.64 4.21
CA GLU A 41 17.27 -2.44 3.38
C GLU A 41 16.50 -3.56 2.64
N ILE A 42 16.73 -3.71 1.33
CA ILE A 42 16.04 -4.67 0.45
C ILE A 42 15.94 -6.10 1.01
N ASN A 43 17.00 -6.58 1.69
CA ASN A 43 17.10 -7.95 2.20
C ASN A 43 16.84 -8.06 3.71
N ASN A 44 16.24 -7.02 4.31
CA ASN A 44 15.98 -6.97 5.75
C ASN A 44 14.51 -6.63 6.04
N PRO A 45 13.55 -7.47 5.61
CA PRO A 45 12.15 -7.30 5.99
C PRO A 45 12.01 -7.38 7.53
N PRO A 46 11.02 -6.70 8.13
CA PRO A 46 10.81 -6.79 9.56
C PRO A 46 10.42 -8.20 9.98
N GLY A 47 10.93 -8.64 11.13
CA GLY A 47 10.45 -9.85 11.79
C GLY A 47 9.17 -9.54 12.56
N PHE A 48 8.02 -9.97 12.05
CA PHE A 48 6.75 -9.83 12.75
C PHE A 48 6.67 -10.82 13.92
N SER A 49 6.15 -10.37 15.06
CA SER A 49 5.96 -11.17 16.26
C SER A 49 4.64 -11.96 16.26
N GLY A 50 3.73 -11.62 15.35
CA GLY A 50 2.45 -12.27 15.14
C GLY A 50 1.92 -12.05 13.71
N PRO A 51 0.64 -12.38 13.46
CA PRO A 51 -0.01 -12.06 12.20
C PRO A 51 0.14 -10.59 11.83
N ALA A 52 0.56 -10.32 10.60
CA ALA A 52 0.80 -8.98 10.09
C ALA A 52 -0.13 -8.67 8.91
N PRO A 53 -1.41 -8.33 9.16
CA PRO A 53 -2.32 -7.93 8.10
C PRO A 53 -1.77 -6.75 7.32
N ALA A 54 -2.12 -6.68 6.03
CA ALA A 54 -1.88 -5.48 5.25
C ALA A 54 -2.70 -4.33 5.86
N LEU A 55 -2.14 -3.14 5.94
CA LEU A 55 -2.81 -1.94 6.42
C LEU A 55 -2.81 -0.89 5.31
N LEU A 56 -4.00 -0.46 4.92
CA LEU A 56 -4.22 0.60 3.94
C LEU A 56 -4.83 1.84 4.61
N GLY A 57 -4.74 2.97 3.92
CA GLY A 57 -5.28 4.26 4.35
C GLY A 57 -4.39 5.40 3.91
N PHE A 58 -4.69 6.60 4.40
CA PHE A 58 -3.80 7.74 4.21
C PHE A 58 -2.61 7.63 5.18
N ASP A 59 -1.42 8.08 4.78
CA ASP A 59 -0.18 8.08 5.57
C ASP A 59 -0.40 8.52 7.02
N GLU A 60 -1.08 9.66 7.25
CA GLU A 60 -1.31 10.15 8.61
C GLU A 60 -2.31 9.29 9.41
N THR A 61 -3.26 8.66 8.73
CA THR A 61 -4.20 7.72 9.38
C THR A 61 -3.54 6.40 9.71
N ILE A 62 -2.66 5.89 8.83
CA ILE A 62 -1.84 4.70 9.07
C ILE A 62 -0.93 4.94 10.27
N ASP A 63 -0.28 6.11 10.35
CA ASP A 63 0.63 6.45 11.45
C ASP A 63 -0.10 6.43 12.79
N GLY A 64 -1.23 7.14 12.87
CA GLY A 64 -2.06 7.17 14.07
C GLY A 64 -2.59 5.79 14.47
N PHE A 65 -2.98 4.97 13.49
CA PHE A 65 -3.46 3.61 13.72
C PHE A 65 -2.37 2.70 14.29
N CYS A 66 -1.19 2.68 13.66
CA CYS A 66 -0.05 1.89 14.11
C CYS A 66 0.44 2.35 15.49
N GLU A 67 0.49 3.66 15.76
CA GLU A 67 0.85 4.20 17.07
C GLU A 67 -0.16 3.77 18.15
N GLN A 68 -1.46 3.85 17.86
CA GLN A 68 -2.52 3.46 18.78
C GLN A 68 -2.45 1.96 19.10
N GLU A 69 -2.36 1.12 18.08
CA GLU A 69 -2.22 -0.34 18.25
C GLU A 69 -0.97 -0.65 19.07
N ARG A 70 0.19 -0.05 18.74
CA ARG A 70 1.44 -0.25 19.50
C ARG A 70 1.31 0.10 20.98
N LYS A 71 0.60 1.20 21.34
CA LYS A 71 0.37 1.60 22.73
C LYS A 71 -0.48 0.59 23.51
N LEU A 72 -1.37 -0.14 22.84
CA LEU A 72 -2.11 -1.24 23.47
C LEU A 72 -1.18 -2.41 23.84
N TRP A 73 -0.06 -2.56 23.13
CA TRP A 73 0.91 -3.65 23.31
C TRP A 73 2.14 -3.28 24.14
N THR A 74 2.50 -1.99 24.23
CA THR A 74 3.73 -1.53 24.89
C THR A 74 3.50 -0.23 25.68
N ASP A 75 3.87 -0.21 26.97
CA ASP A 75 3.76 0.94 27.88
C ASP A 75 4.88 1.98 27.68
N THR A 76 5.53 1.98 26.51
CA THR A 76 6.74 2.78 26.26
C THR A 76 6.40 4.05 25.49
N GLY A 77 6.94 5.18 25.97
CA GLY A 77 6.64 6.54 25.55
C GLY A 77 6.82 6.85 24.05
N TRP A 78 6.53 8.10 23.69
CA TRP A 78 6.54 8.59 22.31
C TRP A 78 7.93 8.41 21.66
N TYR A 79 8.03 7.49 20.69
CA TYR A 79 9.17 7.41 19.79
C TYR A 79 8.83 8.28 18.60
N GLY A 80 9.80 9.06 18.09
CA GLY A 80 9.59 10.06 17.04
C GLY A 80 9.02 9.48 15.74
N TYR A 81 8.94 10.32 14.70
CA TYR A 81 8.42 10.04 13.36
C TYR A 81 9.06 8.82 12.65
N ASP A 82 8.80 7.62 13.13
CA ASP A 82 9.20 6.34 12.57
C ASP A 82 7.93 5.58 12.17
N HIS A 83 7.25 6.10 11.16
CA HIS A 83 6.00 5.58 10.63
C HIS A 83 6.07 4.08 10.33
N ALA A 84 7.10 3.70 9.55
CA ALA A 84 7.38 2.34 9.16
C ALA A 84 7.69 1.43 10.36
N GLY A 85 8.52 1.90 11.31
CA GLY A 85 8.85 1.15 12.51
C GLY A 85 7.65 0.97 13.44
N ASN A 86 6.78 1.98 13.59
CA ASN A 86 5.56 1.87 14.39
C ASN A 86 4.62 0.80 13.82
N CYS A 87 4.46 0.72 12.51
CA CYS A 87 3.64 -0.30 11.86
C CYS A 87 4.28 -1.70 11.97
N ALA A 88 5.58 -1.82 11.73
CA ALA A 88 6.28 -3.10 11.91
C ALA A 88 6.14 -3.62 13.36
N ASN A 89 6.32 -2.75 14.35
CA ASN A 89 6.24 -3.10 15.77
C ASN A 89 4.81 -3.40 16.25
N SER A 90 3.78 -2.88 15.58
CA SER A 90 2.37 -3.20 15.85
C SER A 90 1.86 -4.39 15.02
N ASN A 91 2.76 -5.13 14.34
CA ASN A 91 2.43 -6.21 13.42
C ASN A 91 1.45 -5.78 12.30
N HIS A 92 1.77 -4.70 11.59
CA HIS A 92 1.07 -4.31 10.37
C HIS A 92 2.04 -4.26 9.21
N ASN A 93 1.65 -4.85 8.07
CA ASN A 93 2.39 -4.75 6.83
C ASN A 93 1.88 -3.53 6.06
N ILE A 94 2.76 -2.58 5.75
CA ILE A 94 2.44 -1.41 4.94
C ILE A 94 3.37 -1.36 3.74
N LEU A 95 2.97 -0.59 2.74
CA LEU A 95 3.88 -0.15 1.69
C LEU A 95 4.52 1.18 2.11
N ALA A 96 5.79 1.14 2.54
CA ALA A 96 6.49 2.37 2.89
C ALA A 96 6.93 3.10 1.61
N LEU A 97 6.28 4.22 1.28
CA LEU A 97 6.53 4.99 0.05
C LEU A 97 7.30 6.29 0.29
N TRP A 98 7.81 6.48 1.51
CA TRP A 98 8.42 7.72 1.99
C TRP A 98 9.95 7.66 2.10
N GLY A 99 10.61 6.82 1.31
CA GLY A 99 12.06 6.63 1.41
C GLY A 99 12.88 7.46 0.43
N ASP A 100 13.95 8.10 0.88
CA ASP A 100 14.95 8.77 0.03
C ASP A 100 15.53 7.81 -1.04
N ARG A 101 15.57 6.51 -0.72
CA ARG A 101 16.05 5.45 -1.62
C ARG A 101 15.04 5.04 -2.68
N LEU A 102 13.74 5.09 -2.38
CA LEU A 102 12.67 4.66 -3.29
C LEU A 102 11.51 5.65 -3.23
N GLN A 103 11.45 6.50 -4.25
CA GLN A 103 10.27 7.31 -4.52
C GLN A 103 9.05 6.43 -4.81
N TYR A 104 7.86 6.99 -4.57
CA TYR A 104 6.59 6.35 -4.91
C TYR A 104 6.61 5.76 -6.33
N ASN A 105 6.05 4.55 -6.44
CA ASN A 105 6.01 3.81 -7.69
C ASN A 105 4.69 3.05 -7.80
N ILE A 106 3.86 3.44 -8.77
CA ILE A 106 2.54 2.86 -8.98
C ILE A 106 2.59 1.38 -9.34
N CYS A 107 3.61 0.92 -10.07
CA CYS A 107 3.81 -0.51 -10.34
C CYS A 107 4.07 -1.27 -9.04
N ARG A 108 4.87 -0.68 -8.13
CA ARG A 108 5.18 -1.30 -6.84
C ARG A 108 3.97 -1.31 -5.90
N ASN A 109 3.16 -0.27 -5.97
CA ASN A 109 1.90 -0.17 -5.27
C ASN A 109 0.91 -1.27 -5.73
N LEU A 110 0.77 -1.47 -7.04
CA LEU A 110 -0.04 -2.57 -7.58
C LEU A 110 0.48 -3.95 -7.14
N GLU A 111 1.79 -4.21 -7.21
CA GLU A 111 2.38 -5.46 -6.74
C GLU A 111 2.06 -5.72 -5.26
N TRP A 112 2.21 -4.71 -4.40
CA TRP A 112 1.90 -4.83 -2.98
C TRP A 112 0.42 -5.13 -2.75
N GLN A 113 -0.48 -4.40 -3.41
CA GLN A 113 -1.93 -4.59 -3.27
C GLN A 113 -2.37 -5.98 -3.72
N VAL A 114 -1.85 -6.49 -4.85
CA VAL A 114 -2.18 -7.84 -5.32
C VAL A 114 -1.67 -8.90 -4.34
N CYS A 115 -0.47 -8.71 -3.78
CA CYS A 115 0.04 -9.58 -2.73
C CYS A 115 -0.80 -9.52 -1.45
N ALA A 116 -1.27 -8.34 -1.06
CA ALA A 116 -2.18 -8.14 0.07
C ALA A 116 -3.52 -8.84 -0.14
N ALA A 117 -4.10 -8.67 -1.32
CA ALA A 117 -5.35 -9.28 -1.77
C ALA A 117 -5.28 -10.81 -1.78
N GLN A 118 -4.12 -11.37 -2.13
CA GLN A 118 -3.87 -12.81 -2.11
C GLN A 118 -3.49 -13.36 -0.73
N GLY A 119 -3.34 -12.51 0.30
CA GLY A 119 -2.91 -12.95 1.63
C GLY A 119 -1.43 -13.36 1.70
N LYS A 120 -0.61 -12.96 0.73
CA LYS A 120 0.77 -13.45 0.51
C LYS A 120 1.86 -12.51 1.03
N LEU A 121 1.53 -11.37 1.63
CA LEU A 121 2.55 -10.50 2.20
C LEU A 121 3.31 -11.20 3.35
N PRO A 122 4.57 -10.83 3.62
CA PRO A 122 5.33 -11.37 4.74
C PRO A 122 4.57 -11.13 6.05
N GLY A 123 4.44 -12.19 6.86
CA GLY A 123 3.70 -12.15 8.12
C GLY A 123 2.17 -12.15 7.99
N GLN A 124 1.61 -11.90 6.80
CA GLN A 124 0.16 -11.80 6.62
C GLN A 124 -0.53 -13.15 6.84
N GLY A 125 0.09 -14.28 6.47
CA GLY A 125 -0.40 -15.61 6.86
C GLY A 125 -1.84 -15.91 6.44
N GLY A 126 -2.31 -15.35 5.31
CA GLY A 126 -3.70 -15.46 4.86
C GLY A 126 -4.71 -14.59 5.63
N PHE A 127 -4.27 -13.79 6.61
CA PHE A 127 -5.12 -12.79 7.24
C PHE A 127 -5.52 -11.71 6.24
N GLY A 128 -6.69 -11.11 6.49
CA GLY A 128 -7.21 -10.04 5.66
C GLY A 128 -6.38 -8.75 5.75
N MET A 129 -6.86 -7.75 5.03
CA MET A 129 -6.38 -6.37 5.10
C MET A 129 -7.17 -5.62 6.18
N ARG A 130 -6.58 -4.60 6.78
CA ARG A 130 -7.25 -3.62 7.64
C ARG A 130 -7.13 -2.24 7.00
N PHE A 131 -8.03 -1.35 7.39
CA PHE A 131 -8.05 0.02 6.90
C PHE A 131 -7.97 1.00 8.07
N SER A 132 -6.97 1.87 8.04
CA SER A 132 -6.80 2.95 9.02
C SER A 132 -7.75 4.13 8.76
N PHE A 133 -8.30 4.23 7.55
CA PHE A 133 -9.41 5.09 7.19
C PHE A 133 -10.50 4.26 6.52
N ALA A 134 -11.75 4.36 6.99
CA ALA A 134 -12.82 3.51 6.47
C ALA A 134 -13.14 3.81 4.98
N PRO A 135 -13.14 2.82 4.07
CA PRO A 135 -13.41 3.04 2.65
C PRO A 135 -14.81 3.63 2.37
N ASN A 136 -15.78 3.37 3.25
CA ASN A 136 -17.15 3.92 3.16
C ASN A 136 -17.22 5.44 3.37
N ASN A 137 -16.15 6.05 3.91
CA ASN A 137 -16.05 7.49 4.16
C ASN A 137 -15.26 8.22 3.08
N LEU A 138 -14.86 7.53 2.00
CA LEU A 138 -14.22 8.18 0.86
C LEU A 138 -15.22 9.06 0.12
N ASP A 139 -14.93 10.36 0.07
CA ASP A 139 -15.75 11.35 -0.61
C ASP A 139 -14.94 12.11 -1.64
N VAL A 140 -15.33 11.97 -2.90
CA VAL A 140 -14.66 12.60 -4.05
C VAL A 140 -14.88 14.12 -4.08
N PHE A 141 -15.96 14.64 -3.48
CA PHE A 141 -16.43 16.02 -3.67
C PHE A 141 -16.38 16.91 -2.42
N ASP A 142 -15.70 16.46 -1.36
CA ASP A 142 -15.60 17.11 -0.03
C ASP A 142 -16.91 17.14 0.78
N GLY A 143 -17.22 16.03 1.44
CA GLY A 143 -18.26 15.93 2.47
C GLY A 143 -17.80 16.31 3.88
N GLY A 144 -16.64 16.98 4.02
CA GLY A 144 -16.14 17.47 5.32
C GLY A 144 -15.04 16.63 5.97
N THR A 145 -14.45 15.65 5.26
CA THR A 145 -13.29 14.89 5.73
C THR A 145 -11.97 15.62 5.48
N GLY A 146 -11.97 16.63 4.59
CA GLY A 146 -10.75 17.31 4.14
C GLY A 146 -9.84 16.43 3.28
N LYS A 147 -10.33 15.27 2.84
CA LYS A 147 -9.63 14.24 2.06
C LYS A 147 -10.33 14.03 0.72
N THR A 148 -10.14 14.99 -0.18
CA THR A 148 -10.74 14.94 -1.52
C THR A 148 -9.76 14.49 -2.56
N LEU A 149 -10.30 13.82 -3.58
CA LEU A 149 -9.58 13.57 -4.82
C LEU A 149 -9.11 14.90 -5.42
N TRP A 150 -7.93 14.90 -6.04
CA TRP A 150 -7.28 16.06 -6.67
C TRP A 150 -6.80 17.15 -5.70
N ALA A 151 -6.82 16.91 -4.40
CA ALA A 151 -6.26 17.86 -3.43
C ALA A 151 -4.73 17.95 -3.50
N CYS A 152 -4.07 16.97 -4.14
CA CYS A 152 -2.61 16.84 -4.20
C CYS A 152 -1.93 16.94 -2.83
N LYS A 153 -2.59 16.41 -1.79
CA LYS A 153 -2.04 16.34 -0.44
C LYS A 153 -1.25 15.04 -0.29
N GLY A 154 -0.07 15.16 0.30
CA GLY A 154 0.84 14.04 0.53
C GLY A 154 2.27 14.54 0.69
N PHE A 155 3.23 13.66 0.39
CA PHE A 155 4.65 14.01 0.42
C PHE A 155 5.02 14.86 -0.79
N ARG A 156 5.85 15.89 -0.55
CA ARG A 156 6.45 16.72 -1.59
C ARG A 156 7.88 17.10 -1.22
N GLY A 157 8.73 17.26 -2.23
CA GLY A 157 10.10 17.74 -2.06
C GLY A 157 10.14 19.12 -1.37
N PRO A 158 11.21 19.45 -0.63
CA PRO A 158 11.37 20.77 -0.04
C PRO A 158 11.29 21.88 -1.10
N GLY A 159 10.29 22.76 -0.99
CA GLY A 159 10.09 23.88 -1.91
C GLY A 159 9.31 23.55 -3.18
N ALA A 160 8.87 22.30 -3.38
CA ALA A 160 8.07 21.92 -4.53
C ALA A 160 6.65 22.52 -4.49
N PRO A 161 6.13 23.03 -5.62
CA PRO A 161 4.73 23.41 -5.74
C PRO A 161 3.80 22.21 -5.54
N PRO A 162 2.52 22.43 -5.13
CA PRO A 162 1.53 21.35 -5.07
C PRO A 162 1.42 20.61 -6.41
N CYS A 163 1.27 19.29 -6.36
CA CYS A 163 1.15 18.41 -7.53
C CYS A 163 2.39 18.30 -8.46
N GLU A 164 3.51 18.97 -8.19
CA GLU A 164 4.67 18.96 -9.10
C GLU A 164 5.73 17.91 -8.74
N GLU A 165 5.97 17.68 -7.45
CA GLU A 165 6.96 16.71 -6.97
C GLU A 165 6.43 15.94 -5.77
N GLY A 166 6.71 14.63 -5.73
CA GLY A 166 6.31 13.73 -4.66
C GLY A 166 5.09 12.89 -5.03
N TYR A 167 4.25 12.58 -4.05
CA TYR A 167 3.06 11.76 -4.27
C TYR A 167 1.88 12.27 -3.46
N ALA A 168 0.69 12.15 -4.04
CA ALA A 168 -0.55 12.55 -3.39
C ALA A 168 -1.17 11.34 -2.70
N THR A 169 -0.88 11.20 -1.41
CA THR A 169 -1.42 10.15 -0.54
C THR A 169 -2.94 10.06 -0.63
N ASP A 170 -3.60 11.21 -0.73
CA ASP A 170 -5.05 11.27 -0.86
C ASP A 170 -5.51 10.52 -2.12
N ASP A 171 -4.98 10.90 -3.29
CA ASP A 171 -5.32 10.27 -4.58
C ASP A 171 -4.93 8.79 -4.66
N ILE A 172 -3.79 8.43 -4.05
CA ILE A 172 -3.33 7.06 -4.00
C ILE A 172 -4.34 6.20 -3.26
N TYR A 173 -4.77 6.57 -2.05
CA TYR A 173 -5.68 5.71 -1.29
C TYR A 173 -7.04 5.51 -1.98
N PHE A 174 -7.57 6.53 -2.68
CA PHE A 174 -8.73 6.35 -3.56
C PHE A 174 -8.47 5.30 -4.63
N LEU A 175 -7.31 5.36 -5.30
CA LEU A 175 -6.90 4.36 -6.27
C LEU A 175 -6.78 2.96 -5.65
N GLU A 176 -6.20 2.82 -4.46
CA GLU A 176 -6.05 1.52 -3.80
C GLU A 176 -7.39 0.85 -3.50
N VAL A 177 -8.36 1.61 -2.97
CA VAL A 177 -9.71 1.09 -2.72
C VAL A 177 -10.41 0.69 -4.02
N CYS A 178 -10.28 1.50 -5.08
CA CYS A 178 -10.85 1.20 -6.39
C CYS A 178 -10.23 -0.05 -7.02
N LEU A 179 -8.90 -0.20 -6.95
CA LEU A 179 -8.18 -1.38 -7.44
C LEU A 179 -8.60 -2.64 -6.69
N LEU A 180 -8.69 -2.59 -5.36
CA LEU A 180 -9.21 -3.72 -4.57
C LEU A 180 -10.65 -4.07 -4.94
N ASN A 181 -11.51 -3.07 -5.13
CA ASN A 181 -12.88 -3.31 -5.60
C ASN A 181 -12.91 -3.98 -6.99
N GLN A 182 -11.99 -3.60 -7.87
CA GLN A 182 -11.87 -4.18 -9.22
C GLN A 182 -11.39 -5.63 -9.15
N ILE A 183 -10.34 -5.96 -8.39
CA ILE A 183 -9.68 -7.28 -8.44
C ILE A 183 -10.29 -8.32 -7.48
N CYS A 184 -11.09 -7.90 -6.51
CA CYS A 184 -11.77 -8.79 -5.56
C CYS A 184 -13.22 -9.04 -6.01
N SER A 185 -13.63 -10.31 -6.07
CA SER A 185 -15.02 -10.67 -6.40
C SER A 185 -16.04 -10.17 -5.36
N ASN A 186 -15.62 -10.02 -4.10
CA ASN A 186 -16.38 -9.39 -3.01
C ASN A 186 -16.01 -7.91 -2.79
N GLY A 187 -15.49 -7.22 -3.81
CA GLY A 187 -15.02 -5.84 -3.71
C GLY A 187 -16.03 -4.85 -3.13
N ALA A 188 -17.33 -5.05 -3.38
CA ALA A 188 -18.38 -4.20 -2.84
C ALA A 188 -18.45 -4.17 -1.30
N GLU A 189 -17.96 -5.21 -0.62
CA GLU A 189 -17.91 -5.27 0.85
C GLU A 189 -16.98 -4.20 1.45
N LEU A 190 -15.98 -3.73 0.68
CA LEU A 190 -15.06 -2.65 1.10
C LEU A 190 -15.82 -1.43 1.62
N PHE A 191 -16.90 -1.05 0.95
CA PHE A 191 -17.70 0.14 1.25
C PHE A 191 -18.68 -0.07 2.41
N THR A 192 -18.58 -1.20 3.11
CA THR A 192 -19.32 -1.47 4.35
C THR A 192 -18.41 -1.49 5.58
N LEU A 193 -17.10 -1.41 5.37
CA LEU A 193 -16.11 -1.57 6.43
C LEU A 193 -15.96 -0.31 7.27
N GLU A 194 -15.79 -0.53 8.56
CA GLU A 194 -15.35 0.47 9.54
C GLU A 194 -13.83 0.42 9.74
N VAL A 195 -13.27 1.46 10.37
CA VAL A 195 -11.84 1.54 10.70
C VAL A 195 -11.39 0.29 11.48
N GLY A 196 -10.29 -0.31 11.03
CA GLY A 196 -9.66 -1.46 11.66
C GLY A 196 -10.36 -2.81 11.45
N GLN A 197 -11.51 -2.85 10.78
CA GLN A 197 -12.15 -4.12 10.41
C GLN A 197 -11.32 -4.89 9.38
N PHE A 198 -11.39 -6.22 9.44
CA PHE A 198 -10.72 -7.09 8.49
C PHE A 198 -11.53 -7.24 7.20
N PHE A 199 -10.84 -7.17 6.08
CA PHE A 199 -11.34 -7.50 4.75
C PHE A 199 -10.51 -8.62 4.15
N VAL A 200 -11.15 -9.74 3.85
CA VAL A 200 -10.51 -10.84 3.13
C VAL A 200 -10.95 -10.75 1.67
N CYS A 201 -10.03 -10.41 0.79
CA CYS A 201 -10.30 -10.34 -0.64
C CYS A 201 -10.48 -11.75 -1.22
N ASN A 202 -11.62 -11.99 -1.86
CA ASN A 202 -11.80 -13.12 -2.76
C ASN A 202 -11.17 -12.77 -4.11
N PHE A 203 -9.83 -12.76 -4.14
CA PHE A 203 -9.04 -12.38 -5.32
C PHE A 203 -9.49 -13.18 -6.54
N ASP A 204 -9.85 -12.46 -7.60
CA ASP A 204 -10.39 -13.03 -8.82
C ASP A 204 -9.40 -12.79 -9.98
N PRO A 205 -8.67 -13.83 -10.43
CA PRO A 205 -7.72 -13.69 -11.52
C PRO A 205 -8.34 -13.17 -12.82
N ALA A 206 -9.61 -13.48 -13.10
CA ALA A 206 -10.29 -13.01 -14.31
C ALA A 206 -10.55 -11.49 -14.23
N ARG A 207 -10.97 -10.98 -13.06
CA ARG A 207 -11.12 -9.54 -12.84
C ARG A 207 -9.80 -8.78 -12.86
N PHE A 208 -8.72 -9.42 -12.42
CA PHE A 208 -7.38 -8.86 -12.60
C PHE A 208 -7.02 -8.78 -14.09
N ASP A 209 -7.34 -9.80 -14.89
CA ASP A 209 -7.12 -9.77 -16.34
C ASP A 209 -7.94 -8.66 -17.02
N GLU A 210 -9.21 -8.44 -16.61
CA GLU A 210 -10.02 -7.30 -17.06
C GLU A 210 -9.36 -5.95 -16.71
N LEU A 211 -8.79 -5.81 -15.51
CA LEU A 211 -8.02 -4.62 -15.14
C LEU A 211 -6.81 -4.42 -16.06
N VAL A 212 -6.08 -5.48 -16.38
CA VAL A 212 -4.94 -5.42 -17.29
C VAL A 212 -5.38 -4.98 -18.68
N GLU A 213 -6.49 -5.50 -19.19
CA GLU A 213 -7.07 -5.07 -20.46
C GLU A 213 -7.36 -3.56 -20.44
N MET A 214 -8.08 -3.07 -19.42
CA MET A 214 -8.40 -1.63 -19.27
C MET A 214 -7.15 -0.74 -19.21
N LEU A 215 -6.07 -1.19 -18.54
CA LEU A 215 -4.83 -0.42 -18.41
C LEU A 215 -3.98 -0.44 -19.69
N MET A 216 -4.16 -1.45 -20.53
CA MET A 216 -3.40 -1.63 -21.78
C MET A 216 -4.13 -1.07 -23.00
N GLU A 217 -5.44 -0.81 -22.89
CA GLU A 217 -6.20 -0.07 -23.89
C GLU A 217 -5.64 1.35 -24.03
N GLN A 218 -5.28 1.73 -25.26
CA GLN A 218 -4.90 3.12 -25.52
C GLN A 218 -6.16 4.00 -25.43
N PRO A 219 -6.09 5.16 -24.76
CA PRO A 219 -7.18 6.11 -24.84
C PRO A 219 -7.38 6.52 -26.31
N PRO A 220 -8.65 6.71 -26.74
CA PRO A 220 -8.98 7.06 -28.12
C PRO A 220 -8.37 8.39 -28.60
#